data_AF-A0A553PSW7-F1
#
_entry.id   AF-A0A553PSW7-F1
#
_cell.length_a   1.000
_cell.length_b   1.000
_cell.length_c   1.000
_cell.angle_alpha   90.00
_cell.angle_beta   90.00
_cell.angle_gamma   90.00
#
_symmetry.space_group_name_H-M   'P 1'
#
loop_
_entity.id
_entity.type
_entity.pdbx_description
1 polymer ?
#
loop_
_entity_poly.entity_id
_entity_poly.type
_entity_poly.pdbx_seq_one_letter_code
_entity_poly.pdbx_strand_id
1 'polypeptide(L)'
;CSCVAGISGQCKHTAALYEFINTETGESKTSEQQTWHRPSEVLLTKYPKGESILEILSNTSLDVTTSVRTEAQANLTQELQMFGLTSSSFYVCLTADREQGLTEYPKAKQKPELEQVVKSLLHNPAKLPEQFLSDINLSIEESRFFNKNVLCDMEKAIELCEASLGQASSPAWHNLRRFRISASRAGPIGGAKQDHTLLKYFFEEKSSNKYMQYGRETEPKARMRYEDQTGNKVLQTGAIISPIYPWLCASPDGIAIDGNGNLVVLEIKCPF
;
A
#
# COMPACT_ATOMS: atom_id res chain seq x y z
N CYS A 1 16.27 9.72 45.33
CA CYS A 1 16.73 8.72 44.34
C CYS A 1 17.04 7.42 45.08
N SER A 2 16.54 6.26 44.62
CA SER A 2 16.74 4.95 45.27
C SER A 2 17.86 4.10 44.65
N CYS A 3 18.71 4.69 43.80
CA CYS A 3 19.83 3.95 43.22
C CYS A 3 20.92 3.67 44.25
N VAL A 4 21.84 2.75 43.93
CA VAL A 4 22.92 2.29 44.81
C VAL A 4 23.79 3.45 45.32
N ALA A 5 24.09 4.45 44.48
CA ALA A 5 24.82 5.65 44.87
C ALA A 5 23.92 6.78 45.43
N GLY A 6 22.60 6.57 45.48
CA GLY A 6 21.62 7.57 45.91
C GLY A 6 21.64 7.84 47.41
N ILE A 7 22.11 6.87 48.21
CA ILE A 7 22.20 6.96 49.67
C ILE A 7 23.26 7.99 50.09
N SER A 8 24.33 8.17 49.32
CA SER A 8 25.38 9.17 49.59
C SER A 8 25.03 10.57 49.07
N GLY A 9 23.87 10.77 48.44
CA GLY A 9 23.46 12.04 47.85
C GLY A 9 24.22 12.47 46.58
N GLN A 10 25.28 11.75 46.21
CA GLN A 10 26.18 12.09 45.10
C GLN A 10 25.90 11.30 43.81
N CYS A 11 24.68 10.76 43.65
CA CYS A 11 24.37 10.02 42.44
C CYS A 11 24.17 10.95 41.24
N LYS A 12 24.51 10.45 40.06
CA LYS A 12 24.33 11.16 38.79
C LYS A 12 22.88 11.59 38.57
N HIS A 13 21.90 10.87 39.12
CA HIS A 13 20.49 11.25 39.02
C HIS A 13 20.15 12.49 39.83
N THR A 14 20.74 12.65 41.03
CA THR A 14 20.55 13.86 41.85
C THR A 14 21.23 15.05 41.20
N ALA A 15 22.44 14.87 40.66
CA ALA A 15 23.14 15.91 39.91
C ALA A 15 22.36 16.34 38.66
N ALA A 16 21.87 15.37 37.86
CA ALA A 16 21.07 15.65 36.68
C ALA A 16 19.75 16.36 37.01
N LEU A 17 19.10 16.00 38.12
CA LEU A 17 17.88 16.69 38.57
C LEU A 17 18.17 18.12 39.02
N TYR A 18 19.26 18.33 39.77
CA TYR A 18 19.67 19.66 40.21
C TYR A 18 20.03 20.56 39.03
N GLU A 19 20.73 20.01 38.02
CA GLU A 19 21.06 20.74 36.80
C GLU A 19 19.80 21.04 35.99
N PHE A 20 18.90 20.07 35.81
CA PHE A 20 17.62 20.27 35.13
C PHE A 20 16.79 21.40 35.77
N ILE A 21 16.58 21.37 37.09
CA ILE A 21 15.81 22.41 37.81
C ILE A 21 16.45 23.79 37.68
N ASN A 22 17.78 23.87 37.67
CA ASN A 22 18.50 25.16 37.63
C ASN A 22 18.81 25.65 36.20
N THR A 23 18.59 24.82 35.18
CA THR A 23 18.79 25.16 33.76
C THR A 23 17.49 25.22 32.97
N GLU A 24 16.36 24.80 33.54
CA GLU A 24 15.04 24.97 32.91
C GLU A 24 14.67 26.46 32.85
N THR A 25 15.01 27.10 31.73
CA THR A 25 14.36 28.34 31.31
C THR A 25 12.99 27.97 30.75
N GLY A 26 11.94 28.67 31.18
CA GLY A 26 10.54 28.38 30.85
C GLY A 26 10.13 28.61 29.39
N GLU A 27 11.04 28.38 28.43
CA GLU A 27 10.82 28.56 27.01
C GLU A 27 10.36 27.23 26.38
N SER A 28 9.23 27.25 25.67
CA SER A 28 8.70 26.08 24.99
C SER A 28 9.55 25.71 23.76
N LYS A 29 9.58 24.41 23.40
CA LYS A 29 10.36 23.85 22.28
C LYS A 29 9.99 24.34 20.87
N THR A 30 9.17 25.37 20.77
CA THR A 30 8.74 26.00 19.50
C THR A 30 9.37 27.38 19.26
N SER A 31 10.25 27.84 20.16
CA SER A 31 10.78 29.21 20.13
C SER A 31 12.12 29.36 19.38
N GLU A 32 12.77 28.27 18.96
CA GLU A 32 13.99 28.32 18.14
C GLU A 32 13.81 27.68 16.76
N GLN A 33 14.50 28.23 15.76
CA GLN A 33 14.48 27.76 14.38
C GLN A 33 15.27 26.43 14.26
N GLN A 34 14.71 25.45 13.54
CA GLN A 34 15.25 24.09 13.38
C GLN A 34 16.71 24.08 12.86
N THR A 35 17.61 23.38 13.56
CA THR A 35 19.05 23.28 13.21
C THR A 35 19.51 21.87 12.78
N TRP A 36 18.73 20.81 13.00
CA TRP A 36 19.05 19.47 12.52
C TRP A 36 18.85 19.42 10.98
N HIS A 37 19.88 18.95 10.25
CA HIS A 37 20.07 18.90 8.78
C HIS A 37 21.04 19.92 8.14
N ARG A 38 21.75 20.76 8.90
CA ARG A 38 22.85 21.55 8.32
C ARG A 38 24.07 20.64 8.04
N PRO A 39 24.56 20.51 6.79
CA PRO A 39 25.74 19.69 6.50
C PRO A 39 26.96 20.21 7.24
N SER A 40 27.78 19.32 7.80
CA SER A 40 29.04 19.68 8.44
C SER A 40 30.10 20.08 7.39
N GLU A 41 31.12 20.82 7.82
CA GLU A 41 32.25 21.26 6.97
C GLU A 41 32.96 20.07 6.29
N VAL A 42 32.99 18.93 6.99
CA VAL A 42 33.51 17.64 6.49
C VAL A 42 32.65 17.08 5.36
N LEU A 43 31.32 17.24 5.43
CA LEU A 43 30.42 16.79 4.37
C LEU A 43 30.52 17.68 3.12
N LEU A 44 30.78 18.98 3.29
CA LEU A 44 30.99 19.91 2.17
C LEU A 44 32.29 19.61 1.38
N THR A 45 33.33 19.10 2.07
CA THR A 45 34.59 18.69 1.42
C THR A 45 34.52 17.30 0.80
N LYS A 46 33.69 16.39 1.34
CA LYS A 46 33.50 15.03 0.81
C LYS A 46 32.52 14.97 -0.38
N TYR A 47 31.62 15.94 -0.47
CA TYR A 47 30.67 16.10 -1.57
C TYR A 47 30.76 17.52 -2.14
N PRO A 48 31.89 17.90 -2.78
CA PRO A 48 31.90 19.11 -3.60
C PRO A 48 30.83 18.93 -4.67
N LYS A 49 30.06 19.99 -4.99
CA LYS A 49 28.94 19.95 -5.95
C LYS A 49 29.28 19.05 -7.14
N GLY A 50 28.48 17.99 -7.31
CA GLY A 50 28.73 16.93 -8.27
C GLY A 50 28.77 17.40 -9.72
N GLU A 51 29.48 16.63 -10.54
CA GLU A 51 29.57 16.80 -12.00
C GLU A 51 28.19 16.69 -12.65
N SER A 52 28.07 17.26 -13.86
CA SER A 52 26.79 17.33 -14.55
C SER A 52 26.36 15.95 -15.07
N ILE A 53 25.04 15.75 -15.17
CA ILE A 53 24.44 14.51 -15.71
C ILE A 53 25.03 14.14 -17.08
N LEU A 54 25.40 15.13 -17.90
CA LEU A 54 25.97 14.90 -19.22
C LEU A 54 27.37 14.28 -19.17
N GLU A 55 28.20 14.64 -18.17
CA GLU A 55 29.56 14.11 -17.97
C GLU A 55 29.53 12.68 -17.40
N ILE A 56 28.47 12.35 -16.64
CA ILE A 56 28.27 11.00 -16.08
C ILE A 56 27.83 10.01 -17.18
N LEU A 57 27.02 10.47 -18.14
CA LEU A 57 26.46 9.62 -19.20
C LEU A 57 27.45 9.29 -20.32
N SER A 58 28.52 10.07 -20.52
CA SER A 58 29.49 9.83 -21.59
C SER A 58 30.40 8.61 -21.37
N ASN A 59 30.46 8.07 -20.15
CA ASN A 59 31.41 7.01 -19.77
C ASN A 59 30.81 5.60 -19.68
N THR A 60 29.52 5.42 -19.96
CA THR A 60 28.86 4.13 -19.75
C THR A 60 28.40 3.50 -21.07
N SER A 61 29.28 2.71 -21.68
CA SER A 61 28.86 1.71 -22.69
C SER A 61 28.43 0.45 -21.94
N LEU A 62 27.15 0.08 -22.04
CA LEU A 62 26.64 -1.20 -21.57
C LEU A 62 25.66 -1.77 -22.58
N ASP A 63 26.17 -2.62 -23.47
CA ASP A 63 25.37 -3.67 -24.09
C ASP A 63 25.23 -4.80 -23.07
N VAL A 64 24.02 -5.00 -22.54
CA VAL A 64 23.67 -6.20 -21.78
C VAL A 64 22.40 -6.79 -22.36
N THR A 65 22.56 -7.84 -23.15
CA THR A 65 21.47 -8.71 -23.61
C THR A 65 21.28 -9.84 -22.59
N THR A 66 20.18 -9.82 -21.84
CA THR A 66 19.75 -10.96 -21.02
C THR A 66 18.69 -11.76 -21.76
N SER A 67 19.08 -12.89 -22.35
CA SER A 67 18.14 -13.95 -22.71
C SER A 67 18.00 -14.91 -21.53
N VAL A 68 16.81 -15.00 -20.93
CA VAL A 68 16.51 -15.99 -19.88
C VAL A 68 16.33 -17.35 -20.56
N ARG A 69 17.24 -18.30 -20.31
CA ARG A 69 17.14 -19.68 -20.81
C ARG A 69 16.26 -20.50 -19.87
N THR A 70 15.13 -20.99 -20.39
CA THR A 70 14.11 -21.81 -19.72
C THR A 70 14.64 -23.11 -19.10
N GLU A 71 15.75 -23.66 -19.61
CA GLU A 71 16.39 -24.88 -19.09
C GLU A 71 16.94 -24.72 -17.67
N ALA A 72 17.29 -23.50 -17.24
CA ALA A 72 17.83 -23.25 -15.90
C ALA A 72 16.80 -23.42 -14.77
N GLN A 73 15.50 -23.27 -15.07
CA GLN A 73 14.43 -23.30 -14.08
C GLN A 73 14.11 -24.73 -13.59
N ALA A 74 14.21 -25.72 -14.47
CA ALA A 74 13.96 -27.13 -14.14
C ALA A 74 15.04 -27.71 -13.23
N ASN A 75 16.32 -27.40 -13.51
CA ASN A 75 17.46 -27.85 -12.70
C ASN A 75 17.39 -27.30 -11.27
N LEU A 76 17.02 -26.02 -11.12
CA LEU A 76 16.94 -25.36 -9.82
C LEU A 76 15.84 -25.95 -8.93
N THR A 77 14.73 -26.37 -9.53
CA THR A 77 13.62 -27.00 -8.81
C THR A 77 14.02 -28.37 -8.24
N GLN A 78 14.75 -29.17 -9.02
CA GLN A 78 15.27 -30.47 -8.57
C GLN A 78 16.33 -30.33 -7.48
N GLU A 79 17.23 -29.36 -7.58
CA GLU A 79 18.23 -29.10 -6.53
C GLU A 79 17.55 -28.72 -5.20
N LEU A 80 16.56 -27.84 -5.24
CA LEU A 80 15.81 -27.45 -4.04
C LEU A 80 15.06 -28.63 -3.39
N GLN A 81 14.55 -29.58 -4.18
CA GLN A 81 13.97 -30.83 -3.65
C GLN A 81 15.04 -31.70 -2.98
N MET A 82 16.19 -31.88 -3.65
CA MET A 82 17.30 -32.69 -3.14
C MET A 82 17.82 -32.18 -1.79
N PHE A 83 17.87 -30.85 -1.61
CA PHE A 83 18.28 -30.24 -0.35
C PHE A 83 17.15 -30.11 0.70
N GLY A 84 15.95 -30.65 0.43
CA GLY A 84 14.82 -30.60 1.37
C GLY A 84 14.24 -29.20 1.58
N LEU A 85 14.47 -28.27 0.65
CA LEU A 85 14.04 -26.87 0.72
C LEU A 85 12.67 -26.63 0.06
N THR A 86 11.82 -27.65 0.05
CA THR A 86 10.49 -27.64 -0.58
C THR A 86 9.48 -26.72 0.12
N SER A 87 9.79 -26.28 1.34
CA SER A 87 9.00 -25.29 2.09
C SER A 87 9.47 -23.85 1.89
N SER A 88 10.56 -23.63 1.15
CA SER A 88 11.05 -22.27 0.88
C SER A 88 10.09 -21.51 -0.03
N SER A 89 9.92 -20.21 0.23
CA SER A 89 9.11 -19.31 -0.61
C SER A 89 9.56 -19.32 -2.07
N PHE A 90 10.86 -19.56 -2.29
CA PHE A 90 11.46 -19.63 -3.61
C PHE A 90 11.05 -20.90 -4.38
N TYR A 91 11.07 -22.06 -3.72
CA TYR A 91 10.58 -23.31 -4.30
C TYR A 91 9.08 -23.22 -4.63
N VAL A 92 8.27 -22.71 -3.70
CA VAL A 92 6.82 -22.50 -3.91
C VAL A 92 6.56 -21.61 -5.12
N CYS A 93 7.36 -20.55 -5.32
CA CYS A 93 7.22 -19.66 -6.47
C CYS A 93 7.61 -20.32 -7.80
N LEU A 94 8.56 -21.26 -7.78
CA LEU A 94 9.03 -22.00 -8.96
C LEU A 94 8.09 -23.15 -9.35
N THR A 95 7.44 -23.80 -8.38
CA THR A 95 6.59 -24.98 -8.58
C THR A 95 5.10 -24.70 -8.52
N ALA A 96 4.68 -23.47 -8.20
CA ALA A 96 3.27 -23.10 -8.27
C ALA A 96 2.81 -23.23 -9.73
N ASP A 97 1.87 -24.15 -9.99
CA ASP A 97 1.19 -24.23 -11.27
C ASP A 97 0.61 -22.85 -11.60
N ARG A 98 1.15 -22.23 -12.65
CA ARG A 98 0.69 -20.92 -13.16
C ARG A 98 -0.76 -20.93 -13.66
N GLU A 99 -1.46 -22.06 -13.58
CA GLU A 99 -2.84 -22.24 -14.02
C GLU A 99 -3.89 -22.08 -12.91
N GLN A 100 -3.50 -22.05 -11.63
CA GLN A 100 -4.47 -21.74 -10.55
C GLN A 100 -4.52 -20.24 -10.25
N GLY A 101 -5.01 -19.49 -11.23
CA GLY A 101 -5.34 -18.07 -11.06
C GLY A 101 -6.58 -17.75 -11.88
N LEU A 102 -7.68 -17.47 -11.18
CA LEU A 102 -9.06 -17.26 -11.65
C LEU A 102 -9.92 -18.54 -11.65
N THR A 103 -10.12 -19.11 -10.47
CA THR A 103 -11.40 -19.78 -10.20
C THR A 103 -12.51 -18.77 -10.41
N GLU A 104 -13.54 -19.14 -11.17
CA GLU A 104 -14.79 -18.38 -11.26
C GLU A 104 -15.22 -18.00 -9.85
N TYR A 105 -15.36 -16.69 -9.60
CA TYR A 105 -15.84 -16.23 -8.31
C TYR A 105 -17.24 -16.82 -8.12
N PRO A 106 -17.52 -17.47 -6.97
CA PRO A 106 -18.87 -17.95 -6.70
C PRO A 106 -19.80 -16.74 -6.81
N LYS A 107 -20.84 -16.84 -7.65
CA LYS A 107 -21.84 -15.77 -7.82
C LYS A 107 -22.35 -15.40 -6.43
N ALA A 108 -21.91 -14.26 -5.92
CA ALA A 108 -22.35 -13.75 -4.64
C ALA A 108 -23.86 -13.50 -4.72
N LYS A 109 -24.56 -13.67 -3.60
CA LYS A 109 -25.97 -13.24 -3.53
C LYS A 109 -25.97 -11.73 -3.72
N GLN A 110 -26.56 -11.28 -4.84
CA GLN A 110 -26.71 -9.86 -5.17
C GLN A 110 -27.24 -9.10 -3.95
N LYS A 111 -26.47 -8.10 -3.49
CA LYS A 111 -26.92 -7.16 -2.46
C LYS A 111 -27.35 -5.88 -3.17
N PRO A 112 -28.66 -5.68 -3.42
CA PRO A 112 -29.15 -4.57 -4.24
C PRO A 112 -28.73 -3.19 -3.69
N GLU A 113 -28.60 -3.06 -2.37
CA GLU A 113 -28.09 -1.85 -1.71
C GLU A 113 -26.63 -1.54 -2.09
N LEU A 114 -25.78 -2.56 -2.16
CA LEU A 114 -24.36 -2.41 -2.52
C LEU A 114 -24.22 -2.07 -4.00
N GLU A 115 -24.99 -2.72 -4.86
CA GLU A 115 -25.03 -2.41 -6.29
C GLU A 115 -25.39 -0.94 -6.53
N GLN A 116 -26.46 -0.46 -5.88
CA GLN A 116 -26.91 0.93 -6.03
C GLN A 116 -25.85 1.92 -5.55
N VAL A 117 -25.20 1.64 -4.42
CA VAL A 117 -24.12 2.47 -3.86
C VAL A 117 -22.87 2.49 -4.74
N VAL A 118 -22.46 1.34 -5.28
CA VAL A 118 -21.32 1.28 -6.20
C VAL A 118 -21.64 2.04 -7.49
N LYS A 119 -22.86 1.91 -8.02
CA LYS A 119 -23.32 2.67 -9.18
C LYS A 119 -23.34 4.17 -8.92
N SER A 120 -23.75 4.62 -7.74
CA SER A 120 -23.75 6.06 -7.40
C SER A 120 -22.34 6.60 -7.17
N LEU A 121 -21.43 5.83 -6.56
CA LEU A 121 -20.01 6.20 -6.42
C LEU A 121 -19.30 6.36 -7.77
N LEU A 122 -19.59 5.45 -8.69
CA LEU A 122 -18.90 5.38 -9.99
C LEU A 122 -19.58 6.23 -11.08
N HIS A 123 -20.74 6.84 -10.80
CA HIS A 123 -21.36 7.85 -11.65
C HIS A 123 -20.55 9.15 -11.59
N ASN A 124 -19.41 9.19 -12.27
CA ASN A 124 -18.69 10.42 -12.59
C ASN A 124 -18.52 10.51 -14.13
N PRO A 125 -19.00 11.59 -14.78
CA PRO A 125 -19.12 11.72 -16.25
C PRO A 125 -17.81 11.84 -17.04
N ALA A 126 -16.64 11.73 -16.41
CA ALA A 126 -15.39 11.77 -17.14
C ALA A 126 -15.16 10.45 -17.88
N LYS A 127 -15.67 10.34 -19.13
CA LYS A 127 -15.14 9.38 -20.10
C LYS A 127 -13.61 9.42 -20.04
N LEU A 128 -12.97 8.26 -20.06
CA LEU A 128 -11.55 8.18 -20.39
C LEU A 128 -11.29 9.06 -21.62
N PRO A 129 -10.28 9.94 -21.60
CA PRO A 129 -9.70 10.40 -22.85
C PRO A 129 -9.28 9.14 -23.61
N GLU A 130 -9.86 8.88 -24.80
CA GLU A 130 -9.44 7.78 -25.70
C GLU A 130 -7.91 7.77 -25.91
N GLN A 131 -7.29 8.93 -25.73
CA GLN A 131 -5.86 9.21 -25.79
C GLN A 131 -4.99 8.37 -24.82
N PHE A 132 -5.49 7.96 -23.64
CA PHE A 132 -4.61 7.32 -22.65
C PHE A 132 -4.23 5.87 -23.00
N LEU A 133 -5.08 5.16 -23.75
CA LEU A 133 -4.78 3.79 -24.19
C LEU A 133 -4.04 3.77 -25.53
N SER A 134 -4.21 4.79 -26.39
CA SER A 134 -3.50 4.88 -27.67
C SER A 134 -2.00 5.13 -27.50
N ASP A 135 -1.60 5.74 -26.38
CA ASP A 135 -0.21 6.15 -26.13
C ASP A 135 0.64 5.03 -25.51
N ILE A 136 0.02 3.92 -25.08
CA ILE A 136 0.71 2.78 -24.49
C ILE A 136 0.87 1.68 -25.55
N ASN A 137 2.08 1.55 -26.08
CA ASN A 137 2.41 0.51 -27.06
C ASN A 137 2.65 -0.84 -26.36
N LEU A 138 1.56 -1.55 -26.02
CA LEU A 138 1.61 -2.88 -25.41
C LEU A 138 1.89 -3.96 -26.44
N SER A 139 2.74 -4.93 -26.09
CA SER A 139 2.87 -6.17 -26.85
C SER A 139 1.54 -6.97 -26.84
N ILE A 140 1.43 -7.94 -27.74
CA ILE A 140 0.24 -8.81 -27.84
C ILE A 140 -0.03 -9.53 -26.51
N GLU A 141 1.03 -9.96 -25.82
CA GLU A 141 0.92 -10.69 -24.55
C GLU A 141 0.47 -9.77 -23.41
N GLU A 142 1.02 -8.57 -23.32
CA GLU A 142 0.65 -7.57 -22.31
C GLU A 142 -0.80 -7.10 -22.51
N SER A 143 -1.21 -6.86 -23.75
CA SER A 143 -2.59 -6.50 -24.09
C SER A 143 -3.57 -7.63 -23.70
N ARG A 144 -3.22 -8.88 -24.00
CA ARG A 144 -4.03 -10.04 -23.57
C ARG A 144 -4.12 -10.13 -22.04
N PHE A 145 -3.01 -9.91 -21.34
CA PHE A 145 -2.99 -9.90 -19.88
C PHE A 145 -3.87 -8.78 -19.31
N PHE A 146 -3.74 -7.56 -19.83
CA PHE A 146 -4.49 -6.40 -19.37
C PHE A 146 -6.00 -6.59 -19.57
N ASN A 147 -6.40 -7.00 -20.78
CA ASN A 147 -7.80 -7.25 -21.10
C ASN A 147 -8.42 -8.37 -20.25
N LYS A 148 -7.63 -9.40 -19.89
CA LYS A 148 -8.11 -10.53 -19.09
C LYS A 148 -8.18 -10.21 -17.59
N ASN A 149 -7.20 -9.48 -17.04
CA ASN A 149 -6.99 -9.39 -15.58
C ASN A 149 -7.25 -7.99 -14.99
N VAL A 150 -7.09 -6.94 -15.81
CA VAL A 150 -7.16 -5.54 -15.35
C VAL A 150 -8.46 -4.91 -15.81
N LEU A 151 -8.77 -4.97 -17.11
CA LEU A 151 -9.97 -4.38 -17.69
C LEU A 151 -11.22 -4.84 -16.96
N CYS A 152 -12.10 -3.89 -16.66
CA CYS A 152 -13.25 -4.11 -15.80
C CYS A 152 -14.33 -3.10 -16.17
N ASP A 153 -15.49 -3.57 -16.61
CA ASP A 153 -16.67 -2.73 -16.80
C ASP A 153 -17.46 -2.56 -15.50
N MET A 154 -18.55 -1.80 -15.56
CA MET A 154 -19.40 -1.54 -14.38
C MET A 154 -19.99 -2.83 -13.77
N GLU A 155 -20.47 -3.76 -14.60
CA GLU A 155 -21.09 -5.00 -14.13
C GLU A 155 -20.05 -5.88 -13.44
N LYS A 156 -18.87 -6.02 -14.05
CA LYS A 156 -17.77 -6.76 -13.47
C LYS A 156 -17.24 -6.10 -12.19
N ALA A 157 -17.19 -4.78 -12.12
CA ALA A 157 -16.77 -4.07 -10.92
C ALA A 157 -17.70 -4.33 -9.73
N ILE A 158 -19.01 -4.41 -9.98
CA ILE A 158 -20.01 -4.76 -8.95
C ILE A 158 -19.81 -6.20 -8.49
N GLU A 159 -19.70 -7.15 -9.42
CA GLU A 159 -19.46 -8.57 -9.11
C GLU A 159 -18.19 -8.77 -8.27
N LEU A 160 -17.09 -8.10 -8.65
CA LEU A 160 -15.82 -8.18 -7.94
C LEU A 160 -15.89 -7.50 -6.57
N CYS A 161 -16.65 -6.42 -6.42
CA CYS A 161 -16.90 -5.79 -5.12
C CYS A 161 -17.63 -6.75 -4.17
N GLU A 162 -18.67 -7.43 -4.67
CA GLU A 162 -19.41 -8.43 -3.88
C GLU A 162 -18.55 -9.64 -3.52
N ALA A 163 -17.80 -10.19 -4.47
CA ALA A 163 -16.91 -11.32 -4.25
C ALA A 163 -15.76 -11.01 -3.26
N SER A 164 -15.39 -9.74 -3.14
CA SER A 164 -14.32 -9.27 -2.26
C SER A 164 -14.81 -8.67 -0.92
N LEU A 165 -16.08 -8.88 -0.59
CA LEU A 165 -16.61 -8.57 0.74
C LEU A 165 -15.78 -9.23 1.86
N GLY A 166 -15.65 -8.54 2.99
CA GLY A 166 -14.76 -8.95 4.08
C GLY A 166 -13.30 -8.49 3.90
N GLN A 167 -12.97 -7.93 2.73
CA GLN A 167 -11.70 -7.26 2.46
C GLN A 167 -10.48 -8.13 2.83
N ALA A 168 -9.75 -7.78 3.89
CA ALA A 168 -8.54 -8.49 4.31
C ALA A 168 -8.74 -9.99 4.59
N SER A 169 -9.96 -10.43 4.91
CA SER A 169 -10.29 -11.86 5.08
C SER A 169 -10.64 -12.58 3.77
N SER A 170 -10.84 -11.84 2.67
CA SER A 170 -11.22 -12.39 1.37
C SER A 170 -10.00 -12.63 0.46
N PRO A 171 -9.75 -13.87 0.00
CA PRO A 171 -8.71 -14.14 -0.99
C PRO A 171 -8.94 -13.40 -2.31
N ALA A 172 -10.21 -13.21 -2.70
CA ALA A 172 -10.58 -12.44 -3.90
C ALA A 172 -10.08 -11.01 -3.82
N TRP A 173 -10.23 -10.39 -2.64
CA TRP A 173 -9.75 -9.03 -2.39
C TRP A 173 -8.23 -8.90 -2.55
N HIS A 174 -7.46 -9.86 -2.03
CA HIS A 174 -6.00 -9.87 -2.21
C HIS A 174 -5.61 -10.03 -3.68
N ASN A 175 -6.21 -10.99 -4.39
CA ASN A 175 -5.92 -11.24 -5.80
C ASN A 175 -6.21 -10.03 -6.70
N LEU A 176 -7.35 -9.36 -6.48
CA LEU A 176 -7.72 -8.16 -7.24
C LEU A 176 -6.70 -7.03 -7.09
N ARG A 177 -6.15 -6.86 -5.88
CA ARG A 177 -5.18 -5.81 -5.53
C ARG A 177 -3.76 -6.12 -6.01
N ARG A 178 -3.45 -7.34 -6.45
CA ARG A 178 -2.13 -7.68 -7.03
C ARG A 178 -1.88 -7.00 -8.37
N PHE A 179 -2.94 -6.72 -9.12
CA PHE A 179 -2.86 -6.15 -10.46
C PHE A 179 -3.31 -4.69 -10.52
N ARG A 180 -3.53 -4.05 -9.36
CA ARG A 180 -4.14 -2.72 -9.26
C ARG A 180 -3.43 -1.85 -8.22
N ILE A 181 -3.38 -0.55 -8.51
CA ILE A 181 -2.98 0.49 -7.58
C ILE A 181 -4.15 0.75 -6.63
N SER A 182 -4.07 0.19 -5.42
CA SER A 182 -5.05 0.47 -4.38
C SER A 182 -4.82 1.86 -3.75
N ALA A 183 -5.86 2.47 -3.19
CA ALA A 183 -5.77 3.76 -2.48
C ALA A 183 -4.60 3.85 -1.47
N SER A 184 -4.35 2.80 -0.69
CA SER A 184 -3.25 2.74 0.29
C SER A 184 -1.84 2.62 -0.32
N ARG A 185 -1.74 2.36 -1.63
CA ARG A 185 -0.48 2.31 -2.41
C ARG A 185 -0.30 3.55 -3.31
N ALA A 186 -1.39 4.26 -3.63
CA ALA A 186 -1.38 5.37 -4.57
C ALA A 186 -0.43 6.51 -4.15
N GLY A 187 -0.43 6.90 -2.88
CA GLY A 187 0.48 7.95 -2.37
C GLY A 187 1.96 7.60 -2.54
N PRO A 188 2.45 6.46 -2.00
CA PRO A 188 3.83 6.02 -2.22
C PRO A 188 4.22 5.88 -3.69
N ILE A 189 3.35 5.32 -4.53
CA ILE A 189 3.59 5.17 -5.96
C ILE A 189 3.70 6.53 -6.66
N GLY A 190 2.78 7.45 -6.39
CA GLY A 190 2.80 8.79 -6.97
C GLY A 190 4.01 9.64 -6.52
N GLY A 191 4.60 9.33 -5.36
CA GLY A 191 5.82 9.97 -4.87
C GLY A 191 7.12 9.30 -5.33
N ALA A 192 7.06 8.13 -5.97
CA ALA A 192 8.25 7.40 -6.41
C ALA A 192 8.89 8.10 -7.63
N LYS A 193 10.20 8.33 -7.56
CA LYS A 193 10.97 8.98 -8.66
C LYS A 193 11.76 7.99 -9.51
N GLN A 194 11.87 6.74 -9.06
CA GLN A 194 12.72 5.71 -9.64
C GLN A 194 11.89 4.46 -9.87
N ASP A 195 12.09 3.80 -11.01
CA ASP A 195 11.28 2.65 -11.43
C ASP A 195 11.31 1.51 -10.41
N HIS A 196 12.49 1.18 -9.88
CA HIS A 196 12.62 0.13 -8.87
C HIS A 196 11.83 0.44 -7.58
N THR A 197 11.70 1.72 -7.22
CA THR A 197 10.92 2.15 -6.05
C THR A 197 9.42 2.05 -6.34
N LEU A 198 9.00 2.39 -7.56
CA LEU A 198 7.63 2.23 -8.02
C LEU A 198 7.23 0.74 -8.00
N LEU A 199 8.05 -0.12 -8.60
CA LEU A 199 7.83 -1.58 -8.62
C LEU A 199 7.80 -2.15 -7.20
N LYS A 200 8.71 -1.70 -6.33
CA LYS A 200 8.67 -2.08 -4.91
C LYS A 200 7.32 -1.73 -4.29
N TYR A 201 6.85 -0.49 -4.37
CA TYR A 201 5.57 -0.10 -3.76
C TYR A 201 4.36 -0.80 -4.40
N PHE A 202 4.46 -1.16 -5.67
CA PHE A 202 3.40 -1.90 -6.37
C PHE A 202 3.30 -3.35 -5.88
N PHE A 203 4.43 -4.06 -5.79
CA PHE A 203 4.47 -5.49 -5.45
C PHE A 203 4.65 -5.78 -3.94
N GLU A 204 4.96 -4.79 -3.13
CA GLU A 204 5.18 -4.98 -1.68
C GLU A 204 3.89 -5.47 -0.99
N GLU A 205 4.03 -6.62 -0.32
CA GLU A 205 3.05 -7.14 0.62
C GLU A 205 3.45 -6.72 2.03
N LYS A 206 2.53 -6.06 2.73
CA LYS A 206 2.76 -5.63 4.11
C LYS A 206 2.49 -6.77 5.06
N SER A 207 3.47 -7.09 5.92
CA SER A 207 3.26 -8.02 7.01
C SER A 207 2.34 -7.42 8.08
N SER A 208 1.57 -8.28 8.73
CA SER A 208 0.72 -7.85 9.85
C SER A 208 1.58 -7.42 11.03
N ASN A 209 1.26 -6.29 11.64
CA ASN A 209 1.90 -5.80 12.86
C ASN A 209 0.86 -5.50 13.95
N LYS A 210 1.31 -5.25 15.18
CA LYS A 210 0.43 -4.98 16.33
C LYS A 210 -0.52 -3.79 16.11
N TYR A 211 -0.08 -2.76 15.39
CA TYR A 211 -0.88 -1.57 15.12
C TYR A 211 -2.00 -1.87 14.11
N MET A 212 -1.68 -2.66 13.07
CA MET A 212 -2.66 -3.15 12.10
C MET A 212 -3.68 -4.09 12.73
N GLN A 213 -3.23 -4.95 13.66
CA GLN A 213 -4.13 -5.83 14.40
C GLN A 213 -5.09 -5.02 15.27
N TYR A 214 -4.58 -4.05 16.04
CA TYR A 214 -5.43 -3.16 16.82
C TYR A 214 -6.47 -2.45 15.95
N GLY A 215 -6.04 -1.87 14.82
CA GLY A 215 -6.95 -1.21 13.89
C GLY A 215 -8.10 -2.13 13.44
N ARG A 216 -7.80 -3.39 13.07
CA ARG A 216 -8.83 -4.38 12.70
C ARG A 216 -9.81 -4.69 13.83
N GLU A 217 -9.35 -4.70 15.08
CA GLU A 217 -10.18 -4.99 16.26
C GLU A 217 -11.03 -3.79 16.69
N THR A 218 -10.55 -2.56 16.44
CA THR A 218 -11.21 -1.32 16.88
C THR A 218 -12.06 -0.65 15.82
N GLU A 219 -11.76 -0.83 14.54
CA GLU A 219 -12.52 -0.24 13.42
C GLU A 219 -14.02 -0.59 13.48
N PRO A 220 -14.45 -1.83 13.76
CA PRO A 220 -15.87 -2.14 13.92
C PRO A 220 -16.55 -1.34 15.05
N LYS A 221 -15.82 -1.07 16.14
CA LYS A 221 -16.34 -0.28 17.27
C LYS A 221 -16.48 1.19 16.88
N ALA A 222 -15.51 1.73 16.15
CA ALA A 222 -15.57 3.10 15.64
C ALA A 222 -16.71 3.27 14.62
N ARG A 223 -16.92 2.30 13.73
CA ARG A 223 -18.04 2.26 12.80
C ARG A 223 -19.38 2.27 13.53
N MET A 224 -19.57 1.39 14.51
CA MET A 224 -20.78 1.34 15.33
C MET A 224 -21.03 2.68 16.04
N ARG A 225 -19.99 3.31 16.58
CA ARG A 225 -20.11 4.61 17.22
C ARG A 225 -20.55 5.71 16.25
N TYR A 226 -20.05 5.69 15.02
CA TYR A 226 -20.51 6.60 13.96
C TYR A 226 -21.99 6.37 13.64
N GLU A 227 -22.43 5.13 13.49
CA GLU A 227 -23.84 4.79 13.23
C GLU A 227 -24.74 5.29 14.36
N ASP A 228 -24.35 5.08 15.61
CA ASP A 228 -25.12 5.52 16.79
C ASP A 228 -25.22 7.05 16.90
N GLN A 229 -24.13 7.77 16.57
CA GLN A 229 -24.08 9.23 16.68
C GLN A 229 -24.82 9.94 15.55
N THR A 230 -24.76 9.38 14.33
CA THR A 230 -25.30 10.04 13.15
C THR A 230 -26.67 9.50 12.75
N GLY A 231 -27.03 8.29 13.19
CA GLY A 231 -28.18 7.55 12.69
C GLY A 231 -27.98 6.95 11.29
N ASN A 232 -26.86 7.26 10.62
CA ASN A 232 -26.57 6.80 9.26
C ASN A 232 -26.08 5.34 9.32
N LYS A 233 -26.79 4.44 8.65
CA LYS A 233 -26.37 3.03 8.55
C LYS A 233 -25.19 2.89 7.58
N VAL A 234 -24.17 2.18 8.03
CA VAL A 234 -22.93 1.99 7.27
C VAL A 234 -22.96 0.63 6.59
N LEU A 235 -22.90 0.67 5.27
CA LEU A 235 -22.69 -0.49 4.42
C LEU A 235 -21.20 -0.79 4.31
N GLN A 236 -20.81 -2.02 4.63
CA GLN A 236 -19.46 -2.51 4.33
C GLN A 236 -19.35 -2.93 2.87
N THR A 237 -18.19 -2.67 2.27
CA THR A 237 -17.91 -2.95 0.86
C THR A 237 -16.67 -3.83 0.68
N GLY A 238 -16.54 -4.44 -0.49
CA GLY A 238 -15.30 -5.07 -0.93
C GLY A 238 -14.36 -4.07 -1.61
N ALA A 239 -13.55 -4.55 -2.56
CA ALA A 239 -12.77 -3.70 -3.43
C ALA A 239 -13.66 -3.09 -4.52
N ILE A 240 -13.72 -1.77 -4.54
CA ILE A 240 -14.38 -0.98 -5.59
C ILE A 240 -13.33 -0.65 -6.64
N ILE A 241 -13.55 -1.12 -7.87
CA ILE A 241 -12.67 -0.89 -9.02
C ILE A 241 -13.26 0.24 -9.85
N SER A 242 -12.42 1.13 -10.36
CA SER A 242 -12.88 2.17 -11.30
C SER A 242 -12.99 1.57 -12.71
N PRO A 243 -14.18 1.59 -13.36
CA PRO A 243 -14.28 1.08 -14.73
C PRO A 243 -13.62 2.00 -15.76
N ILE A 244 -13.50 3.28 -15.42
CA ILE A 244 -12.78 4.29 -16.20
C ILE A 244 -11.28 4.05 -16.05
N TYR A 245 -10.78 3.79 -14.85
CA TYR A 245 -9.36 3.48 -14.61
C TYR A 245 -9.23 2.09 -13.99
N PRO A 246 -9.31 1.01 -14.79
CA PRO A 246 -9.43 -0.37 -14.29
C PRO A 246 -8.22 -0.87 -13.50
N TRP A 247 -7.08 -0.17 -13.60
CA TRP A 247 -5.89 -0.38 -12.76
C TRP A 247 -5.98 0.29 -11.38
N LEU A 248 -7.01 1.07 -11.08
CA LEU A 248 -7.23 1.71 -9.78
C LEU A 248 -8.32 0.99 -8.99
N CYS A 249 -8.12 0.86 -7.68
CA CYS A 249 -9.16 0.39 -6.77
C CYS A 249 -9.08 1.04 -5.37
N ALA A 250 -10.18 0.99 -4.65
CA ALA A 250 -10.27 1.39 -3.25
C ALA A 250 -11.09 0.38 -2.46
N SER A 251 -10.96 0.38 -1.14
CA SER A 251 -11.78 -0.44 -0.24
C SER A 251 -12.13 0.41 0.96
N PRO A 252 -13.17 1.25 0.85
CA PRO A 252 -13.59 2.12 1.94
C PRO A 252 -13.91 1.32 3.20
N ASP A 253 -13.71 1.93 4.38
CA ASP A 253 -14.04 1.30 5.66
C ASP A 253 -15.57 1.22 5.88
N GLY A 254 -16.31 2.01 5.11
CA GLY A 254 -17.76 1.93 5.00
C GLY A 254 -18.31 2.99 4.06
N ILE A 255 -19.56 2.83 3.66
CA ILE A 255 -20.32 3.82 2.91
C ILE A 255 -21.68 3.97 3.57
N ALA A 256 -22.17 5.20 3.69
CA ALA A 256 -23.50 5.49 4.19
C ALA A 256 -24.22 6.47 3.28
N ILE A 257 -25.53 6.59 3.46
CA ILE A 257 -26.33 7.69 2.94
C ILE A 257 -26.77 8.53 4.14
N ASP A 258 -26.51 9.84 4.09
CA ASP A 258 -26.93 10.75 5.17
C ASP A 258 -28.45 11.03 5.12
N GLY A 259 -28.99 11.70 6.14
CA GLY A 259 -30.41 12.08 6.19
C GLY A 259 -30.88 13.00 5.06
N ASN A 260 -29.97 13.59 4.29
CA ASN A 260 -30.27 14.43 3.13
C ASN A 260 -30.17 13.65 1.80
N GLY A 261 -29.86 12.35 1.85
CA GLY A 261 -29.67 11.52 0.66
C GLY A 261 -28.27 11.61 0.03
N ASN A 262 -27.30 12.27 0.69
CA ASN A 262 -25.94 12.36 0.17
C ASN A 262 -25.14 11.11 0.49
N LEU A 263 -24.28 10.74 -0.44
CA LEU A 263 -23.33 9.64 -0.29
C LEU A 263 -22.17 10.04 0.62
N VAL A 264 -21.94 9.27 1.68
CA VAL A 264 -20.86 9.48 2.65
C VAL A 264 -19.91 8.29 2.61
N VAL A 265 -18.63 8.55 2.34
CA VAL A 265 -17.56 7.53 2.36
C VAL A 265 -16.78 7.65 3.66
N LEU A 266 -16.60 6.53 4.36
CA LEU A 266 -15.90 6.48 5.63
C LEU A 266 -14.45 6.01 5.42
N GLU A 267 -13.52 6.77 5.99
CA GLU A 267 -12.12 6.40 6.22
C GLU A 267 -11.88 6.51 7.73
N ILE A 268 -11.79 5.38 8.41
CA ILE A 268 -11.67 5.25 9.86
C ILE A 268 -10.20 5.16 10.22
N LYS A 269 -9.80 5.93 11.24
CA LYS A 269 -8.47 5.84 11.85
C LYS A 269 -8.61 5.50 13.33
N CYS A 270 -7.90 4.47 13.75
CA CYS A 270 -7.84 4.03 15.14
C CYS A 270 -6.42 4.26 15.67
N PRO A 271 -6.14 5.42 16.32
CA PRO A 271 -4.84 5.69 16.91
C PRO A 271 -4.54 4.69 18.04
N PHE A 272 -3.29 4.21 18.07
CA PHE A 272 -2.77 3.23 19.03
C PHE A 272 -1.90 3.92 20.09
#